data_AF-A0A933HK92-F1
#
_entry.id   AF-A0A933HK92-F1
#
_cell.length_a   1.000
_cell.length_b   1.000
_cell.length_c   1.000
_cell.angle_alpha   90.00
_cell.angle_beta   90.00
_cell.angle_gamma   90.00
#
_symmetry.space_group_name_H-M   'P 1'
#
loop_
_entity.id
_entity.type
_entity.pdbx_description
1 polymer ?
#
loop_
_entity_poly.entity_id
_entity_poly.type
_entity_poly.pdbx_seq_one_letter_code
_entity_poly.pdbx_strand_id
1 'polypeptide(L)'
;MPYYVPHIQDILDEIGIPPVRAFHVRVDEYVQEILGTKDLDADAVWKILGPKLRDPVYRKQFIAQLRAKWEERDYRTEGLG
;
A
#
# COMPACT_ATOMS: atom_id res chain seq x y z
N MET A 1 -12.55 12.37 -1.47
CA MET A 1 -11.29 11.81 -2.00
C MET A 1 -11.27 10.33 -1.62
N PRO A 2 -11.16 9.37 -2.56
CA PRO A 2 -11.53 7.97 -2.28
C PRO A 2 -10.32 7.06 -1.95
N TYR A 3 -9.22 7.61 -1.44
CA TYR A 3 -8.02 6.83 -1.17
C TYR A 3 -7.68 6.95 0.32
N TYR A 4 -7.37 5.84 1.00
CA TYR A 4 -6.77 5.87 2.35
C TYR A 4 -5.25 6.04 2.30
N VAL A 5 -4.67 5.95 1.10
CA VAL A 5 -3.27 6.28 0.77
C VAL A 5 -2.73 7.52 1.49
N PRO A 6 -3.44 8.67 1.60
CA PRO A 6 -3.00 9.82 2.40
C PRO A 6 -2.67 9.49 3.87
N HIS A 7 -3.32 8.49 4.48
CA HIS A 7 -3.02 8.09 5.85
C HIS A 7 -1.74 7.26 5.98
N ILE A 8 -1.29 6.63 4.90
CA ILE A 8 -0.06 5.83 4.85
C ILE A 8 1.05 6.54 4.08
N GLN A 9 0.93 7.85 3.85
CA GLN A 9 1.91 8.62 3.08
C GLN A 9 3.34 8.52 3.65
N ASP A 10 3.48 8.47 4.98
CA ASP A 10 4.74 8.21 5.69
C ASP A 10 5.37 6.87 5.29
N ILE A 11 4.55 5.83 5.15
CA ILE A 11 4.99 4.50 4.70
C ILE A 11 5.40 4.54 3.23
N LEU A 12 4.67 5.27 2.39
CA LEU A 12 5.02 5.40 0.97
C LEU A 12 6.35 6.13 0.77
N ASP A 13 6.61 7.17 1.57
CA ASP A 13 7.87 7.88 1.59
C ASP A 13 9.02 6.97 2.03
N GLU A 14 8.81 6.16 3.08
CA GLU A 14 9.78 5.17 3.56
C GLU A 14 10.13 4.11 2.49
N ILE A 15 9.16 3.70 1.67
CA ILE A 15 9.37 2.75 0.57
C ILE A 15 9.99 3.45 -0.66
N GLY A 16 9.87 4.78 -0.77
CA GLY A 16 10.29 5.56 -1.94
C GLY A 16 9.27 5.55 -3.07
N ILE A 17 7.98 5.33 -2.78
CA ILE A 17 6.90 5.40 -3.77
C ILE A 17 6.58 6.88 -4.02
N PRO A 18 6.77 7.40 -5.25
CA PRO A 18 6.51 8.80 -5.51
C PRO A 18 5.01 9.10 -5.42
N PRO A 19 4.62 10.31 -4.95
CA PRO A 19 3.23 10.68 -4.66
C PRO A 19 2.43 11.01 -5.94
N VAL A 20 2.44 10.09 -6.91
CA VAL A 20 1.73 10.22 -8.17
C VAL A 20 0.36 9.56 -8.01
N ARG A 21 -0.70 10.25 -8.42
CA ARG A 21 -2.09 9.76 -8.29
C ARG A 21 -2.31 8.37 -8.88
N ALA A 22 -1.65 8.05 -10.00
CA ALA A 22 -1.73 6.72 -10.62
C ALA A 22 -1.13 5.62 -9.72
N PHE A 23 -0.07 5.93 -8.96
CA PHE A 23 0.52 5.00 -8.01
C PHE A 23 -0.31 4.87 -6.74
N HIS A 24 -0.99 5.92 -6.31
CA HIS A 24 -1.93 5.83 -5.19
C HIS A 24 -3.03 4.80 -5.45
N VAL A 25 -3.61 4.76 -6.66
CA VAL A 25 -4.62 3.74 -7.02
C VAL A 25 -4.05 2.33 -6.88
N ARG A 26 -2.85 2.08 -7.40
CA ARG A 26 -2.23 0.75 -7.33
C ARG A 26 -1.82 0.34 -5.92
N VAL A 27 -1.28 1.28 -5.16
CA VAL A 27 -0.97 1.07 -3.74
C VAL A 27 -2.23 0.68 -2.97
N ASP A 28 -3.35 1.33 -3.27
CA ASP A 28 -4.65 0.98 -2.71
C ASP A 28 -4.99 -0.50 -3.03
N GLU A 29 -4.90 -0.89 -4.30
CA GLU A 29 -5.10 -2.30 -4.72
C GLU A 29 -4.15 -3.28 -3.99
N TYR A 30 -2.87 -2.97 -3.85
CA TYR A 30 -1.90 -3.83 -3.16
C TYR A 30 -2.22 -3.98 -1.68
N VAL A 31 -2.63 -2.90 -1.04
CA VAL A 31 -2.97 -2.93 0.38
C VAL A 31 -4.28 -3.71 0.60
N GLN A 32 -5.26 -3.56 -0.29
CA GLN A 32 -6.46 -4.40 -0.28
C GLN A 32 -6.12 -5.88 -0.54
N GLU A 33 -5.15 -6.19 -1.39
CA GLU A 33 -4.63 -7.55 -1.58
C GLU A 33 -4.02 -8.13 -0.31
N ILE A 34 -3.14 -7.37 0.34
CA ILE A 34 -2.45 -7.79 1.57
C ILE A 34 -3.46 -8.03 2.71
N LEU A 35 -4.50 -7.20 2.78
CA LEU A 35 -5.54 -7.31 3.81
C LEU A 35 -6.65 -8.30 3.46
N GLY A 36 -6.74 -8.75 2.20
CA GLY A 36 -7.85 -9.56 1.72
C GLY A 36 -9.18 -8.80 1.64
N THR A 37 -9.14 -7.48 1.43
CA THR A 37 -10.29 -6.57 1.49
C THR A 37 -10.64 -5.95 0.13
N LYS A 38 -10.47 -6.69 -0.97
CA LYS A 38 -10.72 -6.20 -2.34
C LYS A 38 -12.15 -5.67 -2.58
N ASP A 39 -13.10 -6.13 -1.80
CA ASP A 39 -14.52 -5.73 -1.87
C ASP A 39 -14.88 -4.56 -0.92
N LEU A 40 -13.92 -4.02 -0.17
CA LEU A 40 -14.18 -2.97 0.81
C LEU A 40 -13.78 -1.59 0.31
N ASP A 41 -14.61 -0.60 0.60
CA ASP A 41 -14.28 0.81 0.39
C ASP A 41 -13.08 1.26 1.23
N ALA A 42 -12.39 2.30 0.74
CA ALA A 42 -11.20 2.85 1.36
C ALA A 42 -11.35 3.20 2.86
N ASP A 43 -12.52 3.69 3.28
CA ASP A 43 -12.80 3.99 4.69
C ASP A 43 -12.88 2.72 5.55
N ALA A 44 -13.50 1.66 5.04
CA ALA A 44 -13.59 0.37 5.72
C ALA A 44 -12.20 -0.30 5.81
N VAL A 45 -11.41 -0.21 4.74
CA VAL A 45 -10.02 -0.69 4.74
C VAL A 45 -9.19 0.06 5.78
N TRP A 46 -9.29 1.39 5.86
CA TRP A 46 -8.56 2.18 6.85
C TRP A 46 -8.97 1.85 8.29
N LYS A 47 -10.25 1.62 8.56
CA LYS A 47 -10.74 1.17 9.89
C LYS A 47 -10.13 -0.15 10.33
N ILE A 48 -9.75 -1.02 9.40
CA ILE A 48 -9.08 -2.29 9.67
C ILE A 48 -7.56 -2.11 9.76
N LEU A 49 -6.96 -1.37 8.82
CA LEU A 49 -5.52 -1.20 8.70
C LEU A 49 -4.95 -0.28 9.78
N GLY A 50 -5.59 0.86 10.03
CA GLY A 50 -5.17 1.88 10.98
C GLY A 50 -4.82 1.35 12.37
N PRO A 51 -5.69 0.56 13.04
CA PRO A 51 -5.36 -0.04 14.33
C PRO A 51 -4.23 -1.08 14.24
N LYS A 52 -4.13 -1.85 13.14
CA LYS A 52 -3.05 -2.83 12.95
C LYS A 52 -1.70 -2.16 12.75
N LEU A 53 -1.64 -1.02 12.06
CA LEU A 53 -0.41 -0.24 11.87
C LEU A 53 0.15 0.37 13.16
N ARG A 54 -0.64 0.42 14.24
CA ARG A 54 -0.14 0.80 15.58
C ARG A 54 0.78 -0.25 16.17
N ASP A 55 0.63 -1.51 15.76
CA ASP A 55 1.53 -2.57 16.17
C ASP A 55 2.84 -2.47 15.36
N PRO A 56 4.01 -2.30 16.02
CA PRO A 56 5.27 -2.08 15.32
C PRO A 56 5.75 -3.32 14.56
N VAL A 57 5.35 -4.53 14.96
CA VAL A 57 5.69 -5.77 14.27
C VAL A 57 4.88 -5.88 12.99
N TYR A 58 3.57 -5.67 13.08
CA TYR A 58 2.68 -5.65 11.92
C TYR A 58 3.06 -4.55 10.95
N ARG A 59 3.36 -3.33 11.43
CA ARG A 59 3.81 -2.23 10.59
C ARG A 59 5.02 -2.63 9.75
N LYS A 60 6.06 -3.22 10.35
CA LYS A 60 7.24 -3.69 9.61
C LYS A 60 6.90 -4.77 8.58
N GLN A 61 6.07 -5.74 8.95
CA GLN A 61 5.63 -6.79 8.02
C GLN A 61 4.81 -6.23 6.86
N PHE A 62 3.95 -5.25 7.13
CA PHE A 62 3.14 -4.58 6.12
C PHE A 62 4.00 -3.79 5.15
N ILE A 63 4.96 -3.01 5.66
CA ILE A 63 5.92 -2.26 4.83
C ILE A 63 6.71 -3.21 3.93
N ALA A 64 7.23 -4.32 4.48
CA ALA A 64 7.96 -5.31 3.70
C ALA A 64 7.10 -5.94 2.58
N GLN A 65 5.84 -6.27 2.86
CA GLN A 65 4.91 -6.82 1.86
C GLN A 65 4.55 -5.80 0.78
N LEU A 66 4.25 -4.56 1.18
CA LEU A 66 3.92 -3.49 0.23
C LEU A 66 5.12 -3.15 -0.66
N ARG A 67 6.32 -3.10 -0.08
CA ARG A 67 7.57 -2.91 -0.82
C ARG A 67 7.81 -4.06 -1.80
N ALA A 68 7.67 -5.31 -1.38
CA ALA A 68 7.83 -6.46 -2.27
C ALA A 68 6.87 -6.38 -3.48
N LYS A 69 5.59 -6.06 -3.23
CA LYS A 69 4.59 -5.85 -4.30
C LYS A 69 4.97 -4.72 -5.25
N TRP A 70 5.53 -3.63 -4.72
CA TRP A 70 6.00 -2.50 -5.50
C TRP A 70 7.23 -2.86 -6.36
N GLU A 71 8.22 -3.54 -5.79
CA GLU A 71 9.43 -4.00 -6.48
C GLU A 71 9.10 -5.06 -7.55
N GLU A 72 8.18 -5.99 -7.29
CA GLU A 72 7.68 -6.94 -8.31
C GLU A 72 7.08 -6.22 -9.53
N ARG A 73 6.41 -5.09 -9.31
CA ARG A 73 5.84 -4.27 -10.38
C ARG A 73 6.91 -3.52 -11.15
N ASP A 74 7.91 -2.97 -10.45
CA ASP A 74 9.06 -2.32 -11.08
C ASP A 74 9.79 -3.30 -12.00
N TYR A 75 10.10 -4.50 -11.50
CA TYR A 75 10.71 -5.58 -12.26
C TYR A 75 9.90 -6.00 -13.50
N ARG A 76 8.56 -6.10 -13.40
CA ARG A 76 7.71 -6.36 -14.57
C ARG A 76 7.69 -5.23 -15.59
N THR A 77 7.92 -3.99 -15.14
CA THR A 77 7.92 -2.81 -16.02
C THR A 77 9.29 -2.67 -16.71
N GLU A 78 10.38 -3.04 -16.03
CA GLU A 78 11.74 -3.03 -16.59
C GLU A 78 12.09 -4.26 -17.44
N GLY A 79 11.43 -5.40 -17.23
CA GLY A 79 11.61 -6.63 -18.02
C GLY A 79 11.07 -6.60 -19.47
N LEU A 80 10.63 -5.43 -19.96
CA LEU A 80 10.17 -5.18 -21.33
C LEU A 80 11.02 -4.10 -22.04
N GLY A 81 12.26 -3.89 -21.58
CA GLY A 81 13.27 -3.05 -22.26
C GLY A 81 14.18 -3.86 -23.16
#